data_AF-H6QVJ1-F1
#
_entry.id   AF-H6QVJ1-F1
#
_cell.length_a   1.000
_cell.length_b   1.000
_cell.length_c   1.000
_cell.angle_alpha   90.00
_cell.angle_beta   90.00
_cell.angle_gamma   90.00
#
_symmetry.space_group_name_H-M   'P 1'
#
loop_
_entity.id
_entity.type
_entity.pdbx_description
1 polymer ?
#
loop_
_entity_poly.entity_id
_entity_poly.type
_entity_poly.pdbx_seq_one_letter_code
_entity_poly.pdbx_strand_id
1 'polypeptide(L)'
;MENSLKKLRNWDNCTEILERFVDEIEQAEASQVELAGQLGFMYTGAGTDFEKEKMKLLVWSKKQELYTKAVEIMSVRQPISESRNRARNVGTTLKEKIYESINGQKGAVLRLINQFNKVNKAYLEKYDQEALNDPKYQALSWDLFASKKLEDIFWNEAHFYHSQAPWAVSLDVRKGIRPFLMVD
;
A
#
# COMPACT_ATOMS: atom_id res chain seq x y z
N MET A 1 -40.02 43.94 4.24
CA MET A 1 -40.58 42.75 4.92
C MET A 1 -40.63 41.53 4.00
N GLU A 2 -41.13 41.65 2.78
CA GLU A 2 -41.32 40.52 1.84
C GLU A 2 -40.02 39.79 1.44
N ASN A 3 -38.90 40.51 1.31
CA ASN A 3 -37.60 39.93 0.95
C ASN A 3 -36.97 39.12 2.09
N SER A 4 -37.25 39.49 3.34
CA SER A 4 -36.77 38.78 4.54
C SER A 4 -37.52 37.46 4.74
N LEU A 5 -38.83 37.44 4.45
CA LEU A 5 -39.67 36.24 4.52
C LEU A 5 -39.30 35.20 3.44
N LYS A 6 -38.94 35.65 2.22
CA LYS A 6 -38.42 34.77 1.17
C LYS A 6 -37.07 34.14 1.55
N LYS A 7 -36.20 34.89 2.25
CA LYS A 7 -34.89 34.40 2.70
C LYS A 7 -34.99 33.37 3.83
N LEU A 8 -35.91 33.59 4.78
CA LEU A 8 -36.26 32.61 5.83
C LEU A 8 -36.81 31.31 5.24
N ARG A 9 -37.81 31.40 4.34
CA ARG A 9 -38.39 30.21 3.69
C ARG A 9 -37.36 29.39 2.88
N ASN A 10 -36.38 30.06 2.29
CA ASN A 10 -35.30 29.39 1.55
C ASN A 10 -34.30 28.70 2.49
N TRP A 11 -34.05 29.28 3.67
CA TRP A 11 -33.20 28.68 4.71
C TRP A 11 -33.87 27.47 5.35
N ASP A 12 -35.17 27.55 5.63
CA ASP A 12 -35.93 26.43 6.20
C ASP A 12 -35.97 25.24 5.22
N ASN A 13 -36.19 25.50 3.92
CA ASN A 13 -36.06 24.48 2.88
C ASN A 13 -34.65 23.87 2.82
N CYS A 14 -33.60 24.67 2.93
CA CYS A 14 -32.24 24.15 2.96
C CYS A 14 -31.98 23.28 4.19
N THR A 15 -32.58 23.63 5.34
CA THR A 15 -32.42 22.90 6.60
C THR A 15 -33.12 21.54 6.51
N GLU A 16 -34.36 21.49 6.03
CA GLU A 16 -35.10 20.23 5.81
C GLU A 16 -34.37 19.30 4.83
N ILE A 17 -33.75 19.85 3.78
CA ILE A 17 -32.97 19.08 2.82
C ILE A 17 -31.70 18.52 3.47
N LEU A 18 -31.02 19.30 4.30
CA LEU A 18 -29.82 18.85 5.02
C LEU A 18 -30.17 17.76 6.03
N GLU A 19 -31.25 17.92 6.79
CA GLU A 19 -31.74 16.90 7.73
C GLU A 19 -32.06 15.59 7.00
N ARG A 20 -32.78 15.67 5.86
CA ARG A 20 -33.05 14.49 5.04
C ARG A 20 -31.77 13.81 4.55
N PHE A 21 -30.76 14.56 4.12
CA PHE A 21 -29.49 13.98 3.70
C PHE A 21 -28.72 13.35 4.86
N VAL A 22 -28.76 13.94 6.05
CA VAL A 22 -28.15 13.34 7.25
C VAL A 22 -28.83 12.00 7.56
N ASP A 23 -30.16 11.95 7.55
CA ASP A 23 -30.92 10.72 7.78
C ASP A 23 -30.61 9.64 6.72
N GLU A 24 -30.51 10.02 5.44
CA GLU A 24 -30.15 9.12 4.34
C GLU A 24 -28.72 8.56 4.52
N ILE A 25 -27.78 9.38 4.99
CA ILE A 25 -26.40 8.95 5.29
C ILE A 25 -26.37 7.98 6.47
N GLU A 26 -27.09 8.28 7.56
CA GLU A 26 -27.15 7.41 8.74
C GLU A 26 -27.77 6.04 8.40
N GLN A 27 -28.83 6.01 7.59
CA GLN A 27 -29.45 4.76 7.13
C GLN A 27 -28.51 3.95 6.22
N ALA A 28 -27.78 4.64 5.33
CA ALA A 28 -26.80 3.99 4.47
C ALA A 28 -25.63 3.40 5.29
N GLU A 29 -25.17 4.11 6.33
CA GLU A 29 -24.11 3.63 7.22
C GLU A 29 -24.57 2.40 8.01
N ALA A 30 -25.78 2.42 8.58
CA ALA A 30 -26.35 1.28 9.29
C ALA A 30 -26.48 0.03 8.40
N SER A 31 -26.92 0.21 7.16
CA SER A 31 -27.03 -0.88 6.17
C SER A 31 -25.66 -1.47 5.82
N GLN A 32 -24.63 -0.63 5.74
CA GLN A 32 -23.26 -1.07 5.47
C GLN A 32 -22.65 -1.82 6.67
N VAL A 33 -22.95 -1.40 7.91
CA VAL A 33 -22.58 -2.12 9.13
C VAL A 33 -23.19 -3.52 9.16
N GLU A 34 -24.47 -3.63 8.86
CA GLU A 34 -25.18 -4.92 8.84
C GLU A 34 -24.59 -5.87 7.77
N LEU A 35 -24.40 -5.37 6.55
CA LEU A 35 -23.80 -6.14 5.45
C LEU A 35 -22.38 -6.60 5.77
N ALA A 36 -21.56 -5.74 6.39
CA ALA A 36 -20.22 -6.12 6.81
C ALA A 36 -20.26 -7.23 7.86
N GLY A 37 -21.15 -7.13 8.86
CA GLY A 37 -21.36 -8.16 9.87
C GLY A 37 -21.74 -9.52 9.26
N GLN A 38 -22.64 -9.53 8.27
CA GLN A 38 -23.03 -10.75 7.53
C GLN A 38 -21.87 -11.38 6.76
N LEU A 39 -20.94 -10.55 6.26
CA LEU A 39 -19.75 -10.98 5.52
C LEU A 39 -18.55 -11.31 6.42
N GLY A 40 -18.69 -11.19 7.75
CA GLY A 40 -17.61 -11.41 8.72
C GLY A 40 -16.58 -10.29 8.77
N PHE A 41 -16.91 -9.10 8.28
CA PHE A 41 -16.09 -7.90 8.34
C PHE A 41 -16.63 -6.90 9.38
N MET A 42 -15.76 -6.08 9.96
CA MET A 42 -16.20 -4.93 10.76
C MET A 42 -16.22 -3.67 9.89
N TYR A 43 -17.40 -3.07 9.68
CA TYR A 43 -17.51 -1.73 9.09
C TYR A 43 -17.24 -0.69 10.18
N THR A 44 -16.00 -0.22 10.29
CA THR A 44 -15.63 0.75 11.31
C THR A 44 -15.69 2.18 10.74
N GLY A 45 -16.89 2.74 10.67
CA GLY A 45 -17.06 4.21 10.55
C GLY A 45 -16.70 4.92 11.85
N ALA A 46 -17.13 4.36 13.00
CA ALA A 46 -17.04 5.00 14.32
C ALA A 46 -15.90 4.49 15.24
N GLY A 47 -15.21 3.40 14.90
CA GLY A 47 -14.18 2.76 15.75
C GLY A 47 -12.74 2.82 15.20
N THR A 48 -12.53 3.50 14.08
CA THR A 48 -11.23 3.53 13.40
C THR A 48 -10.35 4.60 14.03
N ASP A 49 -9.25 4.19 14.65
CA ASP A 49 -8.19 5.13 15.01
C ASP A 49 -7.62 5.73 13.71
N PHE A 50 -8.11 6.93 13.38
CA PHE A 50 -7.75 7.64 12.17
C PHE A 50 -6.24 7.88 12.06
N GLU A 51 -5.57 8.13 13.20
CA GLU A 51 -4.12 8.34 13.22
C GLU A 51 -3.39 7.01 12.98
N LYS A 52 -3.92 5.89 13.48
CA LYS A 52 -3.40 4.54 13.17
C LYS A 52 -3.49 4.25 11.68
N GLU A 53 -4.64 4.45 11.07
CA GLU A 53 -4.82 4.20 9.64
C GLU A 53 -3.96 5.13 8.79
N LYS A 54 -3.90 6.42 9.13
CA LYS A 54 -2.99 7.36 8.47
C LYS A 54 -1.52 6.92 8.55
N MET A 55 -1.06 6.47 9.72
CA MET A 55 0.31 5.96 9.86
C MET A 55 0.53 4.67 9.06
N LYS A 56 -0.44 3.75 9.02
CA LYS A 56 -0.37 2.56 8.14
C LYS A 56 -0.25 2.96 6.67
N LEU A 57 -1.05 3.93 6.22
CA LEU A 57 -1.00 4.44 4.85
C LEU A 57 0.36 5.06 4.52
N LEU A 58 0.97 5.78 5.46
CA LEU A 58 2.33 6.31 5.29
C LEU A 58 3.38 5.21 5.15
N VAL A 59 3.32 4.18 6.01
CA VAL A 59 4.20 3.00 5.90
C VAL A 59 4.03 2.34 4.54
N TRP A 60 2.79 2.13 4.11
CA TRP A 60 2.48 1.54 2.81
C TRP A 60 2.98 2.37 1.64
N SER A 61 2.77 3.69 1.66
CA SER A 61 3.26 4.60 0.62
C SER A 61 4.79 4.47 0.45
N LYS A 62 5.55 4.45 1.55
CA LYS A 62 7.00 4.24 1.51
C LYS A 62 7.40 2.85 1.03
N LYS A 63 6.60 1.84 1.37
CA LYS A 63 6.77 0.48 0.88
C LYS A 63 6.53 0.37 -0.63
N GLN A 64 5.54 1.09 -1.18
CA GLN A 64 5.29 1.15 -2.62
C GLN A 64 6.43 1.85 -3.37
N GLU A 65 6.97 2.96 -2.84
CA GLU A 65 8.15 3.60 -3.42
C GLU A 65 9.35 2.63 -3.52
N LEU A 66 9.57 1.80 -2.49
CA LEU A 66 10.57 0.75 -2.49
C LEU A 66 10.25 -0.37 -3.49
N TYR A 67 8.99 -0.77 -3.60
CA TYR A 67 8.56 -1.81 -4.53
C TYR A 67 8.81 -1.42 -5.98
N THR A 68 8.50 -0.17 -6.36
CA THR A 68 8.82 0.38 -7.69
C THR A 68 10.32 0.25 -8.00
N LYS A 69 11.20 0.59 -7.04
CA LYS A 69 12.64 0.41 -7.21
C LYS A 69 13.06 -1.05 -7.29
N ALA A 70 12.41 -1.95 -6.57
CA ALA A 70 12.66 -3.38 -6.69
C ALA A 70 12.33 -3.88 -8.10
N VAL A 71 11.19 -3.47 -8.66
CA VAL A 71 10.78 -3.81 -10.03
C VAL A 71 11.79 -3.28 -11.05
N GLU A 72 12.19 -2.01 -10.96
CA GLU A 72 13.22 -1.41 -11.83
C GLU A 72 14.55 -2.19 -11.80
N ILE A 73 15.02 -2.55 -10.60
CA ILE A 73 16.27 -3.32 -10.46
C ILE A 73 16.13 -4.71 -11.07
N MET A 74 14.96 -5.34 -10.97
CA MET A 74 14.74 -6.67 -11.54
C MET A 74 14.59 -6.67 -13.05
N SER A 75 13.93 -5.67 -13.64
CA SER A 75 13.87 -5.54 -15.10
C SER A 75 15.28 -5.35 -15.67
N VAL A 76 16.12 -4.53 -15.01
CA VAL A 76 17.53 -4.35 -15.38
C VAL A 76 18.34 -5.64 -15.22
N ARG A 77 18.02 -6.49 -14.25
CA ARG A 77 18.70 -7.79 -14.01
C ARG A 77 18.18 -8.91 -14.91
N GLN A 78 17.01 -8.76 -15.51
CA GLN A 78 16.34 -9.79 -16.31
C GLN A 78 17.24 -10.39 -17.41
N PRO A 79 18.01 -9.62 -18.19
CA PRO A 79 18.90 -10.19 -19.22
C PRO A 79 19.90 -11.20 -18.65
N ILE A 80 20.44 -10.96 -17.45
CA ILE A 80 21.35 -11.89 -16.78
C ILE A 80 20.61 -13.18 -16.36
N SER A 81 19.39 -13.04 -15.84
CA SER A 81 18.56 -14.19 -15.46
C SER A 81 18.24 -15.08 -16.66
N GLU A 82 17.83 -14.46 -17.77
CA GLU A 82 17.47 -15.16 -19.01
C GLU A 82 18.67 -15.83 -19.68
N SER A 83 19.86 -15.22 -19.57
CA SER A 83 21.11 -15.78 -20.08
C SER A 83 21.42 -17.17 -19.51
N ARG A 84 21.10 -17.36 -18.22
CA ARG A 84 21.33 -18.61 -17.50
C ARG A 84 20.40 -19.73 -17.96
N ASN A 85 19.20 -19.38 -18.43
CA ASN A 85 18.15 -20.33 -18.77
C ASN A 85 18.10 -20.66 -20.28
N ARG A 86 18.58 -19.76 -21.16
CA ARG A 86 18.40 -19.88 -22.62
C ARG A 86 19.68 -20.20 -23.42
N ALA A 87 20.76 -20.64 -22.77
CA ALA A 87 22.07 -20.88 -23.41
C ALA A 87 22.59 -19.66 -24.23
N ARG A 88 22.09 -18.45 -23.94
CA ARG A 88 22.56 -17.19 -24.52
C ARG A 88 23.54 -16.58 -23.54
N ASN A 89 24.82 -16.51 -23.90
CA ASN A 89 25.82 -15.88 -23.06
C ASN A 89 25.68 -14.36 -23.13
N VAL A 90 25.34 -13.72 -22.00
CA VAL A 90 25.48 -12.27 -21.86
C VAL A 90 26.98 -11.99 -21.69
N GLY A 91 27.54 -11.24 -22.64
CA GLY A 91 28.95 -10.84 -22.62
C GLY A 91 29.32 -10.05 -21.36
N THR A 92 30.61 -10.03 -21.02
CA THR A 92 31.15 -9.38 -19.81
C THR A 92 30.77 -7.91 -19.73
N THR A 93 30.90 -7.17 -20.85
CA THR A 93 30.57 -5.73 -20.93
C THR A 93 29.10 -5.44 -20.61
N LEU A 94 28.17 -6.30 -21.02
CA LEU A 94 26.74 -6.09 -20.73
C LEU A 94 26.44 -6.41 -19.25
N LYS A 95 27.08 -7.44 -18.68
CA LYS A 95 26.98 -7.70 -17.24
C LYS A 95 27.52 -6.53 -16.41
N GLU A 96 28.68 -5.99 -16.78
CA GLU A 96 29.30 -4.83 -16.12
C GLU A 96 28.36 -3.62 -16.12
N LYS A 97 27.81 -3.25 -17.29
CA LYS A 97 26.84 -2.15 -17.39
C LYS A 97 25.59 -2.35 -16.52
N ILE A 98 25.09 -3.58 -16.45
CA ILE A 98 23.95 -3.93 -15.59
C ILE A 98 24.31 -3.73 -14.11
N TYR A 99 25.48 -4.21 -13.67
CA TYR A 99 25.93 -4.02 -12.31
C TYR A 99 26.21 -2.55 -11.98
N GLU A 100 26.80 -1.78 -12.90
CA GLU A 100 27.00 -0.33 -12.75
C GLU A 100 25.66 0.40 -12.60
N SER A 101 24.65 0.05 -13.41
CA SER A 101 23.31 0.63 -13.32
C SER A 101 22.66 0.35 -11.95
N ILE A 102 22.69 -0.89 -11.49
CA ILE A 102 22.17 -1.28 -10.16
C ILE A 102 22.92 -0.55 -9.05
N ASN A 103 24.25 -0.47 -9.15
CA ASN A 103 25.08 0.20 -8.14
C ASN A 103 24.83 1.72 -8.13
N GLY A 104 24.59 2.34 -9.28
CA GLY A 104 24.20 3.75 -9.38
C GLY A 104 22.87 4.07 -8.68
N GLN A 105 21.94 3.11 -8.66
CA GLN A 105 20.66 3.27 -7.96
C GLN A 105 20.74 3.01 -6.44
N LYS A 106 21.79 2.34 -5.95
CA LYS A 106 21.93 1.94 -4.54
C LYS A 106 21.79 3.10 -3.56
N GLY A 107 22.36 4.25 -3.88
CA GLY A 107 22.27 5.44 -3.02
C GLY A 107 20.83 5.97 -2.86
N ALA A 108 20.05 5.97 -3.94
CA ALA A 108 18.65 6.37 -3.91
C ALA A 108 17.80 5.36 -3.12
N VAL A 109 18.02 4.06 -3.34
CA VAL A 109 17.31 3.01 -2.61
C VAL A 109 17.63 3.04 -1.12
N LEU A 110 18.89 3.24 -0.73
CA LEU A 110 19.27 3.37 0.68
C LEU A 110 18.53 4.54 1.38
N ARG A 111 18.33 5.66 0.67
CA ARG A 111 17.53 6.78 1.20
C ARG A 111 16.07 6.37 1.44
N LEU A 112 15.45 5.65 0.49
CA LEU A 112 14.09 5.14 0.63
C LEU A 112 13.97 4.10 1.76
N ILE A 113 14.95 3.20 1.89
CA ILE A 113 15.03 2.22 2.98
C ILE A 113 15.05 2.92 4.33
N ASN A 114 15.89 3.95 4.49
CA ASN A 114 15.97 4.71 5.73
C ASN A 114 14.66 5.43 6.06
N GLN A 115 13.98 5.99 5.06
CA GLN A 115 12.66 6.61 5.25
C GLN A 115 11.61 5.58 5.67
N PHE A 116 11.55 4.44 4.98
CA PHE A 116 10.64 3.34 5.32
C PHE A 116 10.88 2.86 6.75
N ASN A 117 12.13 2.54 7.11
CA ASN A 117 12.47 2.06 8.45
C ASN A 117 12.07 3.05 9.54
N LYS A 118 12.29 4.35 9.30
CA LYS A 118 11.88 5.41 10.24
C LYS A 118 10.36 5.42 10.46
N VAL A 119 9.58 5.42 9.38
CA VAL A 119 8.10 5.48 9.46
C VAL A 119 7.55 4.18 10.05
N ASN A 120 8.07 3.04 9.62
CA ASN A 120 7.65 1.72 10.10
C ASN A 120 7.94 1.56 11.60
N LYS A 121 9.14 1.94 12.06
CA LYS A 121 9.48 1.89 13.48
C LYS A 121 8.55 2.77 14.31
N ALA A 122 8.28 4.01 13.87
CA ALA A 122 7.35 4.91 14.58
C ALA A 122 5.93 4.35 14.66
N TYR A 123 5.47 3.65 13.61
CA TYR A 123 4.17 2.96 13.63
C TYR A 123 4.16 1.81 14.65
N LEU A 124 5.17 0.94 14.62
CA LEU A 124 5.26 -0.21 15.52
C LEU A 124 5.39 0.21 16.99
N GLU A 125 6.21 1.22 17.28
CA GLU A 125 6.34 1.78 18.64
C GLU A 125 5.00 2.24 19.23
N LYS A 126 4.09 2.76 18.38
CA LYS A 126 2.81 3.30 18.84
C LYS A 126 1.67 2.27 18.84
N TYR A 127 1.67 1.34 17.90
CA TYR A 127 0.50 0.50 17.61
C TYR A 127 0.74 -1.00 17.63
N ASP A 128 2.00 -1.44 17.64
CA ASP A 128 2.37 -2.86 17.61
C ASP A 128 3.77 -3.07 18.22
N GLN A 129 3.84 -2.83 19.53
CA GLN A 129 5.11 -2.91 20.26
C GLN A 129 5.57 -4.36 20.46
N GLU A 130 4.65 -5.33 20.41
CA GLU A 130 4.96 -6.75 20.42
C GLU A 130 5.75 -7.14 19.16
N ALA A 131 5.31 -6.72 17.97
CA ALA A 131 6.04 -6.97 16.73
C ALA A 131 7.41 -6.28 16.71
N LEU A 132 7.56 -5.11 17.34
CA LEU A 132 8.85 -4.43 17.46
C LEU A 132 9.83 -5.18 18.37
N ASN A 133 9.31 -5.84 19.42
CA ASN A 133 10.10 -6.58 20.39
C ASN A 133 10.37 -8.04 19.96
N ASP A 134 9.76 -8.51 18.87
CA ASP A 134 10.04 -9.83 18.30
C ASP A 134 11.54 -9.91 17.94
N PRO A 135 12.30 -10.91 18.42
CA PRO A 135 13.68 -11.14 18.01
C PRO A 135 13.89 -11.29 16.50
N LYS A 136 12.84 -11.60 15.74
CA LYS A 136 12.85 -11.69 14.27
C LYS A 136 12.73 -10.33 13.60
N TYR A 137 12.30 -9.29 14.31
CA TYR A 137 12.22 -7.95 13.74
C TYR A 137 13.63 -7.45 13.39
N GLN A 138 13.82 -7.11 12.13
CA GLN A 138 15.04 -6.48 11.65
C GLN A 138 14.66 -5.34 10.70
N ALA A 139 15.26 -4.17 10.92
CA ALA A 139 15.14 -3.05 9.99
C ALA A 139 15.62 -3.47 8.60
N LEU A 140 14.94 -3.01 7.55
CA LEU A 140 15.28 -3.36 6.18
C LEU A 140 16.68 -2.84 5.85
N SER A 141 17.59 -3.71 5.45
CA SER A 141 18.92 -3.36 4.95
C SER A 141 18.96 -3.45 3.43
N TRP A 142 20.01 -2.92 2.81
CA TRP A 142 20.23 -3.09 1.37
C TRP A 142 20.30 -4.57 0.97
N ASP A 143 21.02 -5.38 1.74
CA ASP A 143 21.21 -6.80 1.43
C ASP A 143 19.89 -7.57 1.58
N LEU A 144 19.11 -7.26 2.63
CA LEU A 144 17.77 -7.81 2.79
C LEU A 144 16.89 -7.43 1.61
N PHE A 145 16.82 -6.13 1.26
CA PHE A 145 16.06 -5.63 0.11
C PHE A 145 16.48 -6.32 -1.20
N ALA A 146 17.77 -6.39 -1.50
CA ALA A 146 18.30 -7.00 -2.72
C ALA A 146 18.07 -8.52 -2.79
N SER A 147 17.88 -9.17 -1.64
CA SER A 147 17.53 -10.59 -1.56
C SER A 147 16.03 -10.86 -1.73
N LYS A 148 15.16 -9.85 -1.55
CA LYS A 148 13.71 -10.01 -1.68
C LYS A 148 13.32 -10.27 -3.14
N LYS A 149 12.61 -11.37 -3.36
CA LYS A 149 11.88 -11.61 -4.61
C LYS A 149 10.64 -10.73 -4.66
N LEU A 150 10.11 -10.43 -5.85
CA LEU A 150 8.84 -9.69 -5.96
C LEU A 150 7.69 -10.45 -5.29
N GLU A 151 7.75 -11.78 -5.25
CA GLU A 151 6.72 -12.65 -4.66
C GLU A 151 6.85 -12.77 -3.14
N ASP A 152 7.89 -12.20 -2.53
CA ASP A 152 8.10 -12.28 -1.09
C ASP A 152 6.90 -11.70 -0.34
N ILE A 153 6.54 -12.35 0.78
CA ILE A 153 5.42 -11.96 1.65
C ILE A 153 5.63 -10.52 2.13
N PHE A 154 6.88 -10.07 2.26
CA PHE A 154 7.20 -8.68 2.54
C PHE A 154 6.43 -7.73 1.62
N TRP A 155 6.34 -7.96 0.31
CA TRP A 155 5.59 -7.06 -0.59
C TRP A 155 4.07 -7.25 -0.53
N ASN A 156 3.62 -8.41 -0.03
CA ASN A 156 2.24 -8.88 -0.11
C ASN A 156 1.51 -8.92 1.23
N GLU A 157 1.95 -8.14 2.22
CA GLU A 157 1.25 -8.06 3.51
C GLU A 157 -0.17 -7.51 3.32
N ALA A 158 -1.17 -8.38 3.58
CA ALA A 158 -2.60 -8.08 3.55
C ALA A 158 -3.00 -6.85 4.38
N HIS A 159 -2.22 -6.55 5.40
CA HIS A 159 -2.44 -5.46 6.37
C HIS A 159 -2.40 -4.05 5.75
N PHE A 160 -1.83 -3.88 4.56
CA PHE A 160 -1.65 -2.56 3.95
C PHE A 160 -2.47 -2.35 2.67
N TYR A 161 -3.41 -3.23 2.36
CA TYR A 161 -4.32 -2.99 1.24
C TYR A 161 -5.47 -2.09 1.68
N HIS A 162 -5.75 -1.06 0.87
CA HIS A 162 -6.93 -0.21 0.97
C HIS A 162 -8.26 -1.01 0.90
N SER A 163 -8.19 -2.26 0.47
CA SER A 163 -9.31 -3.18 0.38
C SER A 163 -8.91 -4.54 0.96
N GLN A 164 -9.70 -5.05 1.91
CA GLN A 164 -9.62 -6.43 2.40
C GLN A 164 -10.35 -7.43 1.47
N ALA A 165 -10.78 -6.97 0.29
CA ALA A 165 -11.52 -7.81 -0.64
C ALA A 165 -10.64 -8.98 -1.15
N PRO A 166 -11.25 -10.15 -1.46
CA PRO A 166 -10.51 -11.36 -1.83
C PRO A 166 -9.54 -11.16 -3.01
N TRP A 167 -9.87 -10.31 -3.98
CA TRP A 167 -9.02 -10.01 -5.14
C TRP A 167 -7.82 -9.11 -4.80
N ALA A 168 -7.91 -8.31 -3.75
CA ALA A 168 -6.83 -7.46 -3.27
C ALA A 168 -5.87 -8.23 -2.36
N VAL A 169 -6.33 -9.28 -1.67
CA VAL A 169 -5.51 -10.04 -0.72
C VAL A 169 -5.00 -11.37 -1.31
N SER A 170 -5.71 -11.98 -2.26
CA SER A 170 -5.35 -13.30 -2.82
C SER A 170 -4.06 -13.27 -3.65
N LEU A 171 -3.10 -14.10 -3.24
CA LEU A 171 -1.82 -14.32 -3.94
C LEU A 171 -2.00 -14.87 -5.35
N ASP A 172 -2.96 -15.77 -5.57
CA ASP A 172 -3.13 -16.42 -6.88
C ASP A 172 -3.77 -15.48 -7.90
N VAL A 173 -4.72 -14.62 -7.46
CA VAL A 173 -5.29 -13.57 -8.31
C VAL A 173 -4.20 -12.59 -8.75
N ARG A 174 -3.31 -12.19 -7.82
CA ARG A 174 -2.20 -11.27 -8.13
C ARG A 174 -1.14 -11.88 -9.04
N LYS A 175 -0.81 -13.16 -8.87
CA LYS A 175 0.09 -13.89 -9.79
C LYS A 175 -0.43 -13.83 -11.23
N GLY A 176 -1.74 -13.83 -11.43
CA GLY A 176 -2.35 -13.67 -12.76
C GLY A 176 -2.25 -12.25 -13.33
N ILE A 177 -2.32 -11.22 -12.48
CA ILE A 177 -2.27 -9.81 -12.89
C ILE A 177 -0.83 -9.34 -13.20
N ARG A 178 0.15 -9.84 -12.46
CA ARG A 178 1.56 -9.36 -12.53
C ARG A 178 2.25 -9.51 -13.89
N PRO A 179 2.05 -10.60 -14.66
CA PRO A 179 2.59 -10.73 -16.01
C PRO A 179 2.16 -9.59 -16.93
N PHE A 180 0.95 -9.05 -16.74
CA PHE A 180 0.44 -7.93 -17.54
C PHE A 180 1.17 -6.61 -17.22
N LEU A 181 1.55 -6.39 -15.96
CA LEU A 181 2.29 -5.19 -15.53
C LEU A 181 3.78 -5.20 -15.91
N MET A 182 4.31 -6.34 -16.34
CA MET A 182 5.71 -6.49 -16.78
C MET A 182 5.88 -6.29 -18.28
N VAL A 183 4.80 -6.03 -19.03
CA VAL A 183 4.77 -6.01 -20.50
C VAL A 183 4.72 -4.59 -21.09
N ASP A 184 4.70 -3.54 -20.28
CA ASP A 184 4.80 -2.15 -20.77
C ASP A 184 6.25 -1.69 -21.03
#